data_AF-A0AA40C3L2-F1
#
_entry.id   AF-A0AA40C3L2-F1
#
_cell.length_a   1.000
_cell.length_b   1.000
_cell.length_c   1.000
_cell.angle_alpha   90.00
_cell.angle_beta   90.00
_cell.angle_gamma   90.00
#
_symmetry.space_group_name_H-M   'P 1'
#
loop_
_entity.id
_entity.type
_entity.pdbx_description
1 polymer ?
#
loop_
_entity_poly.entity_id
_entity_poly.type
_entity_poly.pdbx_seq_one_letter_code
_entity_poly.pdbx_strand_id
1 'polypeptide(L)'
;MGIDSDLTDAILDSNFDKIRKSKSASAWAIDTFRTSWEFLEGLDKRVRRKKDEADRLVTPSPSIAPRPAIRDKPGLLDSYKEPPVLKLATMAAMPDSIDGKIMLHKGGAMTRLVSAFNEDGSLNVAKLFSAPPTDFHRTRADLLCFTKNIDIAEQYADFSQRRVPAEEGAVLSFAVPTELVDEHREIFGRDWQRLLWWARGPVRSLDDVQLPASLTQYTEAPLLIGYICGMADDKIARLESSSGLAGQYMKTKNDANASQYVFQATSVQAELQAQCAGWVWIRSMRFSPEFTKRFFLKEDDNGGEGSSGQRRGSN
;
A
#
# COMPACT_ATOMS: atom_id res chain seq x y z
N MET A 1 16.37 26.91 -11.76
CA MET A 1 15.51 25.71 -11.72
C MET A 1 14.89 25.65 -10.34
N GLY A 2 13.57 25.70 -10.25
CA GLY A 2 12.82 25.59 -9.00
C GLY A 2 11.79 24.47 -9.10
N ILE A 3 11.19 24.11 -7.97
CA ILE A 3 9.99 23.25 -7.96
C ILE A 3 8.87 24.02 -8.66
N ASP A 4 8.09 23.33 -9.48
CA ASP A 4 6.92 23.88 -10.17
C ASP A 4 5.90 24.48 -9.16
N SER A 5 5.22 25.56 -9.56
CA SER A 5 4.26 26.24 -8.69
C SER A 5 3.09 25.34 -8.30
N ASP A 6 2.60 24.53 -9.23
CA ASP A 6 1.44 23.68 -8.99
C ASP A 6 1.77 22.57 -7.99
N LEU A 7 3.00 22.03 -8.06
CA LEU A 7 3.51 21.09 -7.07
C LEU A 7 3.72 21.74 -5.70
N THR A 8 4.23 22.98 -5.68
CA THR A 8 4.40 23.73 -4.44
C THR A 8 3.05 23.96 -3.76
N ASP A 9 2.04 24.39 -4.52
CA ASP A 9 0.68 24.59 -4.04
C ASP A 9 0.04 23.27 -3.59
N ALA A 10 0.33 22.16 -4.27
CA ALA A 10 -0.13 20.83 -3.86
C ALA A 10 0.45 20.39 -2.51
N ILE A 11 1.76 20.61 -2.30
CA ILE A 11 2.44 20.24 -1.05
C ILE A 11 1.99 21.14 0.12
N LEU A 12 1.73 22.41 -0.16
CA LEU A 12 1.35 23.41 0.85
C LEU A 12 -0.16 23.55 1.08
N ASP A 13 -0.97 22.73 0.40
CA ASP A 13 -2.44 22.77 0.47
C ASP A 13 -2.94 22.60 1.91
N SER A 14 -3.63 23.64 2.41
CA SER A 14 -4.11 23.71 3.79
C SER A 14 -5.18 22.66 4.13
N ASN A 15 -5.88 22.09 3.14
CA ASN A 15 -6.84 21.02 3.37
C ASN A 15 -6.16 19.74 3.91
N PHE A 16 -4.86 19.60 3.64
CA PHE A 16 -4.04 18.47 4.08
C PHE A 16 -3.13 18.86 5.25
N ASP A 17 -3.44 19.92 6.00
CA ASP A 17 -2.59 20.46 7.06
C ASP A 17 -2.07 19.39 8.04
N LYS A 18 -2.91 18.41 8.40
CA LYS A 18 -2.55 17.30 9.30
C LYS A 18 -1.45 16.40 8.73
N ILE A 19 -1.58 16.01 7.46
CA ILE A 19 -0.61 15.11 6.80
C ILE A 19 0.59 15.89 6.29
N ARG A 20 0.39 17.03 5.62
CA ARG A 20 1.52 17.80 5.09
C ARG A 20 2.50 18.19 6.20
N LYS A 21 2.01 18.46 7.42
CA LYS A 21 2.85 18.79 8.59
C LYS A 21 3.49 17.56 9.24
N SER A 22 3.22 16.34 8.79
CA SER A 22 3.86 15.12 9.31
C SER A 22 5.25 14.88 8.72
N LYS A 23 5.63 15.57 7.64
CA LYS A 23 6.99 15.56 7.06
C LYS A 23 7.39 16.95 6.58
N SER A 24 8.68 17.16 6.29
CA SER A 24 9.14 18.42 5.72
C SER A 24 8.68 18.59 4.26
N ALA A 25 8.66 19.82 3.76
CA ALA A 25 8.34 20.09 2.35
C ALA A 25 9.31 19.39 1.39
N SER A 26 10.60 19.31 1.73
CA SER A 26 11.59 18.60 0.92
C SER A 26 11.35 17.09 0.91
N ALA A 27 10.96 16.50 2.05
CA ALA A 27 10.59 15.09 2.11
C ALA A 27 9.36 14.79 1.24
N TRP A 28 8.35 15.66 1.25
CA TRP A 28 7.19 15.51 0.36
C TRP A 28 7.54 15.72 -1.12
N ALA A 29 8.44 16.63 -1.45
CA ALA A 29 8.92 16.79 -2.82
C ALA A 29 9.62 15.52 -3.32
N ILE A 30 10.53 14.94 -2.53
CA ILE A 30 11.22 13.68 -2.86
C ILE A 30 10.23 12.53 -3.02
N ASP A 31 9.27 12.40 -2.09
CA ASP A 31 8.22 11.39 -2.16
C ASP A 31 7.38 11.55 -3.43
N THR A 32 7.03 12.79 -3.81
CA THR A 32 6.30 13.08 -5.05
C THR A 32 7.08 12.62 -6.28
N PHE A 33 8.37 12.96 -6.39
CA PHE A 33 9.19 12.52 -7.51
C PHE A 33 9.27 11.00 -7.60
N ARG A 34 9.41 10.33 -6.45
CA ARG A 34 9.43 8.86 -6.39
C ARG A 34 8.09 8.27 -6.86
N THR A 35 6.96 8.80 -6.39
CA THR A 35 5.63 8.35 -6.81
C THR A 35 5.41 8.57 -8.30
N SER A 36 5.77 9.74 -8.85
CA SER A 36 5.68 10.01 -10.28
C SER A 36 6.55 9.04 -11.09
N TRP A 37 7.76 8.75 -10.61
CA TRP A 37 8.65 7.78 -11.25
C TRP A 37 8.07 6.36 -11.25
N GLU A 38 7.59 5.88 -10.10
CA GLU A 38 6.92 4.57 -9.96
C GLU A 38 5.71 4.45 -10.90
N PHE A 39 4.91 5.51 -11.02
CA PHE A 39 3.79 5.57 -11.96
C PHE A 39 4.25 5.44 -13.43
N LEU A 40 5.28 6.20 -13.82
CA LEU A 40 5.84 6.16 -15.18
C LEU A 40 6.44 4.79 -15.51
N GLU A 41 7.16 4.16 -14.57
CA GLU A 41 7.65 2.78 -14.74
C GLU A 41 6.48 1.80 -14.91
N GLY A 42 5.41 1.97 -14.14
CA GLY A 42 4.19 1.17 -14.27
C GLY A 42 3.49 1.38 -15.62
N LEU A 43 3.49 2.60 -16.16
CA LEU A 43 2.98 2.90 -17.50
C LEU A 43 3.85 2.27 -18.59
N ASP A 44 5.17 2.43 -18.53
CA ASP A 44 6.11 1.87 -19.51
C ASP A 44 5.96 0.35 -19.61
N LYS A 45 5.90 -0.35 -18.47
CA LYS A 45 5.63 -1.80 -18.43
C LYS A 45 4.31 -2.18 -19.11
N ARG A 46 3.24 -1.42 -18.87
CA ARG A 46 1.92 -1.66 -19.51
C ARG A 46 1.97 -1.42 -21.01
N VAL A 47 2.65 -0.38 -21.47
CA VAL A 47 2.81 -0.07 -22.89
C VAL A 47 3.61 -1.15 -23.60
N ARG A 48 4.73 -1.58 -23.01
CA ARG A 48 5.56 -2.68 -23.57
C ARG A 48 4.77 -3.98 -23.67
N ARG A 49 4.04 -4.36 -22.61
CA ARG A 49 3.20 -5.57 -22.65
C ARG A 49 2.15 -5.53 -23.76
N LYS A 50 1.48 -4.39 -23.95
CA LYS A 50 0.52 -4.21 -25.06
C LYS A 50 1.17 -4.32 -26.43
N LYS A 51 2.40 -3.81 -26.58
CA LYS A 51 3.16 -3.94 -27.81
C LYS A 51 3.51 -5.41 -28.09
N ASP A 52 4.02 -6.13 -27.09
CA ASP A 52 4.36 -7.55 -27.23
C ASP A 52 3.13 -8.42 -27.56
N GLU A 53 1.97 -8.11 -26.95
CA GLU A 53 0.69 -8.75 -27.27
C GLU A 53 0.24 -8.45 -28.71
N ALA A 54 0.38 -7.20 -29.18
CA ALA A 54 0.07 -6.82 -30.56
C ALA A 54 1.00 -7.51 -31.56
N ASP A 55 2.31 -7.57 -31.29
CA ASP A 55 3.29 -8.23 -32.15
C ASP A 55 3.03 -9.75 -32.25
N ARG A 56 2.55 -10.39 -31.17
CA ARG A 56 2.12 -11.81 -31.17
C ARG A 56 0.86 -12.08 -32.00
N LEU A 57 -0.08 -11.13 -32.04
CA LEU A 57 -1.28 -11.27 -32.87
C LEU A 57 -0.99 -11.08 -34.37
N VAL A 58 0.09 -10.35 -34.70
CA VAL A 58 0.47 -10.01 -36.07
C VAL A 58 1.52 -10.96 -36.65
N THR A 59 2.12 -11.84 -35.85
CA THR A 59 3.04 -12.86 -36.37
C THR A 59 2.25 -14.02 -36.98
N PRO A 60 2.25 -14.22 -38.31
CA PRO A 60 1.60 -15.36 -38.92
C PRO A 60 2.33 -16.62 -38.47
N SER A 61 1.59 -17.65 -38.06
CA SER A 61 2.17 -18.98 -37.86
C SER A 61 2.96 -19.38 -39.11
N PRO A 62 4.21 -19.89 -38.99
CA PRO A 62 5.04 -20.25 -40.15
C PRO A 62 4.43 -21.35 -41.05
N SER A 63 3.33 -21.96 -40.60
CA SER A 63 2.52 -22.94 -41.33
C SER A 63 1.33 -22.35 -42.11
N ILE A 64 1.08 -21.04 -42.04
CA ILE A 64 -0.01 -20.37 -42.76
C ILE A 64 0.57 -19.66 -43.97
N ALA A 65 0.25 -20.16 -45.17
CA ALA A 65 0.63 -19.50 -46.42
C ALA A 65 0.17 -18.03 -46.41
N PRO A 66 1.05 -17.07 -46.77
CA PRO A 66 0.71 -15.66 -46.75
C PRO A 66 -0.50 -15.42 -47.65
N ARG A 67 -1.60 -14.93 -47.06
CA ARG A 67 -2.75 -14.49 -47.86
C ARG A 67 -2.40 -13.16 -48.54
N PRO A 68 -2.87 -12.92 -49.77
CA PRO A 68 -2.68 -11.64 -50.44
C PRO A 68 -3.18 -10.49 -49.56
N ALA A 69 -2.42 -9.40 -49.50
CA ALA A 69 -2.80 -8.22 -48.74
C ALA A 69 -4.18 -7.73 -49.19
N ILE A 70 -5.18 -7.86 -48.33
CA ILE A 70 -6.51 -7.28 -48.54
C ILE A 70 -6.35 -5.79 -48.32
N ARG A 71 -6.57 -4.98 -49.36
CA ARG A 71 -6.61 -3.51 -49.24
C ARG A 71 -7.69 -3.13 -48.23
N ASP A 72 -7.30 -2.37 -47.22
CA ASP A 72 -8.21 -1.82 -46.22
C ASP A 72 -9.32 -1.03 -46.91
N LYS A 73 -10.56 -1.47 -46.70
CA LYS A 73 -11.73 -0.63 -46.96
C LYS A 73 -11.85 0.35 -45.77
N PRO A 74 -11.92 1.66 -46.02
CA PRO A 74 -12.17 2.63 -44.96
C PRO A 74 -13.64 2.50 -44.54
N GLY A 75 -13.87 1.90 -43.37
CA GLY A 75 -15.18 1.89 -42.73
C GLY A 75 -15.54 0.56 -42.10
N LEU A 76 -15.01 0.29 -40.91
CA LEU A 76 -15.72 -0.33 -39.78
C LEU A 76 -14.79 -0.37 -38.55
N LEU A 77 -14.70 0.77 -37.85
CA LEU A 77 -14.13 0.84 -36.50
C LEU A 77 -15.26 0.51 -35.52
N ASP A 78 -15.65 -0.76 -35.40
CA ASP A 78 -16.59 -1.15 -34.34
C ASP A 78 -16.54 -2.65 -34.07
N SER A 79 -15.49 -3.09 -33.37
CA SER A 79 -15.50 -4.28 -32.49
C SER A 79 -14.11 -4.44 -31.87
N TYR A 80 -13.73 -3.51 -30.99
CA TYR A 80 -12.61 -3.75 -30.07
C TYR A 80 -13.11 -4.69 -28.98
N LYS A 81 -12.92 -5.99 -29.17
CA LYS A 81 -12.92 -6.92 -28.03
C LYS A 81 -11.65 -6.65 -27.23
N GLU A 82 -11.81 -6.08 -26.04
CA GLU A 82 -10.71 -5.94 -25.09
C GLU A 82 -10.02 -7.31 -24.91
N PRO A 83 -8.68 -7.38 -25.01
CA PRO A 83 -7.94 -8.59 -24.68
C PRO A 83 -8.13 -8.92 -23.19
N PRO A 84 -7.84 -10.16 -22.74
CA PRO A 84 -7.95 -10.55 -21.35
C PRO A 84 -6.87 -9.82 -20.54
N VAL A 85 -7.18 -8.60 -20.11
CA VAL A 85 -6.62 -8.01 -18.90
C VAL A 85 -6.84 -9.05 -17.81
N LEU A 86 -5.87 -9.27 -16.92
CA LEU A 86 -6.06 -9.90 -15.61
C LEU A 86 -7.50 -9.62 -15.19
N LYS A 87 -8.37 -10.65 -15.20
CA LYS A 87 -9.77 -10.49 -14.85
C LYS A 87 -9.79 -10.18 -13.36
N LEU A 88 -9.60 -8.89 -13.08
CA LEU A 88 -9.84 -8.23 -11.83
C LEU A 88 -11.32 -8.48 -11.58
N ALA A 89 -11.60 -9.55 -10.84
CA ALA A 89 -12.96 -9.99 -10.62
C ALA A 89 -13.74 -8.81 -10.04
N THR A 90 -14.87 -8.51 -10.67
CA THR A 90 -15.75 -7.41 -10.31
C THR A 90 -16.07 -7.46 -8.82
N MET A 91 -15.49 -6.49 -8.10
CA MET A 91 -16.09 -5.68 -7.04
C MET A 91 -16.97 -6.41 -6.02
N ALA A 92 -16.34 -7.15 -5.10
CA ALA A 92 -16.95 -7.32 -3.79
C ALA A 92 -16.73 -6.04 -2.99
N ALA A 93 -17.82 -5.40 -2.54
CA ALA A 93 -17.76 -4.31 -1.59
C ALA A 93 -16.89 -4.72 -0.39
N MET A 94 -16.06 -3.80 0.10
CA MET A 94 -15.29 -4.04 1.32
C MET A 94 -16.29 -4.17 2.48
N PRO A 95 -16.26 -5.26 3.25
CA PRO A 95 -17.11 -5.37 4.43
C PRO A 95 -16.65 -4.38 5.51
N ASP A 96 -17.61 -3.86 6.28
CA ASP A 96 -17.31 -2.97 7.41
C ASP A 96 -16.57 -3.71 8.55
N SER A 97 -16.86 -5.01 8.70
CA SER A 97 -16.22 -5.90 9.67
C SER A 97 -16.25 -7.34 9.18
N ILE A 98 -15.25 -8.12 9.55
CA ILE A 98 -15.22 -9.56 9.35
C ILE A 98 -14.97 -10.21 10.71
N ASP A 99 -15.78 -11.21 11.06
CA ASP A 99 -15.65 -11.90 12.34
C ASP A 99 -14.26 -12.55 12.48
N GLY A 100 -13.69 -12.49 13.68
CA GLY A 100 -12.33 -12.92 13.98
C GLY A 100 -11.22 -12.11 13.29
N LYS A 101 -11.52 -11.00 12.60
CA LYS A 101 -10.52 -10.18 11.91
C LYS A 101 -10.62 -8.70 12.26
N ILE A 102 -9.48 -8.02 12.23
CA ILE A 102 -9.40 -6.58 12.30
C ILE A 102 -9.14 -5.97 10.92
N MET A 103 -9.78 -4.85 10.62
CA MET A 103 -9.53 -4.12 9.38
C MET A 103 -8.36 -3.15 9.57
N LEU A 104 -7.34 -3.27 8.74
CA LEU A 104 -6.17 -2.38 8.70
C LEU A 104 -6.03 -1.74 7.32
N HIS A 105 -5.64 -0.47 7.29
CA HIS A 105 -5.67 0.35 6.09
C HIS A 105 -4.32 1.02 5.81
N LYS A 106 -4.03 1.24 4.53
CA LYS A 106 -2.89 2.03 4.03
C LYS A 106 -3.33 2.88 2.86
N GLY A 107 -3.14 4.19 2.97
CA GLY A 107 -3.36 5.14 1.88
C GLY A 107 -2.09 5.42 1.09
N GLY A 108 -2.25 5.71 -0.20
CA GLY A 108 -1.14 6.18 -1.04
C GLY A 108 -1.47 6.15 -2.53
N ALA A 109 -0.43 6.10 -3.35
CA ALA A 109 -0.55 5.96 -4.79
C ALA A 109 -1.02 4.55 -5.21
N MET A 110 -1.98 4.50 -6.13
CA MET A 110 -2.58 3.27 -6.65
C MET A 110 -1.52 2.30 -7.19
N THR A 111 -0.59 2.77 -8.01
CA THR A 111 0.46 1.96 -8.65
C THR A 111 1.32 1.26 -7.59
N ARG A 112 1.68 1.96 -6.51
CA ARG A 112 2.43 1.37 -5.41
C ARG A 112 1.62 0.31 -4.68
N LEU A 113 0.35 0.59 -4.36
CA LEU A 113 -0.51 -0.36 -3.66
C LEU A 113 -0.83 -1.60 -4.51
N VAL A 114 -1.07 -1.43 -5.81
CA VAL A 114 -1.27 -2.53 -6.76
C VAL A 114 -0.01 -3.34 -6.97
N SER A 115 1.18 -2.73 -6.88
CA SER A 115 2.45 -3.46 -7.01
C SER A 115 2.68 -4.51 -5.92
N ALA A 116 1.91 -4.46 -4.82
CA ALA A 116 1.91 -5.49 -3.80
C ALA A 116 1.25 -6.80 -4.26
N PHE A 117 0.60 -6.83 -5.43
CA PHE A 117 0.06 -8.06 -6.00
C PHE A 117 0.98 -8.55 -7.11
N ASN A 118 1.42 -9.80 -6.99
CA ASN A 118 2.11 -10.51 -8.04
C ASN A 118 1.12 -10.88 -9.17
N GLU A 119 1.63 -11.32 -10.31
CA GLU A 119 0.80 -11.67 -11.48
C GLU A 119 -0.12 -12.87 -11.22
N ASP A 120 0.26 -13.76 -10.30
CA ASP A 120 -0.54 -14.90 -9.83
C ASP A 120 -1.60 -14.52 -8.79
N GLY A 121 -1.71 -13.24 -8.43
CA GLY A 121 -2.61 -12.71 -7.40
C GLY A 121 -2.11 -12.86 -5.98
N SER A 122 -0.93 -13.47 -5.77
CA SER A 122 -0.31 -13.55 -4.45
C SER A 122 0.15 -12.19 -3.97
N LEU A 123 0.09 -11.99 -2.66
CA LEU A 123 0.51 -10.75 -2.03
C LEU A 123 2.02 -10.76 -1.82
N ASN A 124 2.67 -9.63 -2.08
CA ASN A 124 4.06 -9.33 -1.80
C ASN A 124 4.11 -8.10 -0.90
N VAL A 125 4.07 -8.32 0.41
CA VAL A 125 3.97 -7.23 1.39
C VAL A 125 5.22 -6.34 1.41
N ALA A 126 6.38 -6.84 0.94
CA ALA A 126 7.60 -6.05 0.89
C ALA A 126 7.49 -4.79 -0.01
N LYS A 127 6.55 -4.79 -0.96
CA LYS A 127 6.24 -3.62 -1.79
C LYS A 127 5.52 -2.50 -1.01
N LEU A 128 5.01 -2.81 0.18
CA LEU A 128 4.29 -1.91 1.06
C LEU A 128 5.15 -1.36 2.21
N PHE A 129 6.45 -1.70 2.27
CA PHE A 129 7.34 -1.18 3.31
C PHE A 129 7.35 0.36 3.35
N SER A 130 7.39 0.88 4.56
CA SER A 130 7.44 2.31 4.83
C SER A 130 8.88 2.81 4.74
N ALA A 131 9.08 3.97 4.12
CA ALA A 131 10.41 4.56 4.00
C ALA A 131 10.89 5.11 5.36
N PRO A 132 12.16 4.91 5.74
CA PRO A 132 12.73 5.52 6.93
C PRO A 132 12.96 7.04 6.75
N PRO A 133 13.00 7.81 7.85
CA PRO A 133 12.66 7.37 9.20
C PRO A 133 11.15 7.13 9.34
N THR A 134 10.79 6.13 10.15
CA THR A 134 9.40 5.90 10.58
C THR A 134 9.23 6.44 12.00
N ASP A 135 8.00 6.43 12.51
CA ASP A 135 7.73 6.88 13.88
C ASP A 135 8.39 6.01 14.97
N PHE A 136 8.79 4.78 14.64
CA PHE A 136 9.37 3.84 15.62
C PHE A 136 10.78 3.35 15.27
N HIS A 137 11.31 3.73 14.10
CA HIS A 137 12.66 3.35 13.73
C HIS A 137 13.31 4.35 12.77
N ARG A 138 14.58 4.66 13.05
CA ARG A 138 15.39 5.62 12.29
C ARG A 138 15.77 5.15 10.89
N THR A 139 16.27 3.91 10.77
CA THR A 139 16.92 3.42 9.54
C THR A 139 16.27 2.19 8.88
N ARG A 140 15.40 1.46 9.58
CA ARG A 140 14.76 0.25 9.05
C ARG A 140 13.80 0.60 7.91
N ALA A 141 14.02 -0.05 6.77
CA ALA A 141 13.23 0.10 5.55
C ALA A 141 12.34 -1.12 5.29
N ASP A 142 12.22 -2.02 6.25
CA ASP A 142 11.47 -3.27 6.21
C ASP A 142 10.23 -3.24 7.13
N LEU A 143 9.78 -2.05 7.56
CA LEU A 143 8.63 -1.90 8.44
C LEU A 143 7.34 -1.71 7.66
N LEU A 144 6.30 -2.48 7.99
CA LEU A 144 4.96 -2.28 7.45
C LEU A 144 4.11 -1.48 8.45
N CYS A 145 3.72 -0.27 8.05
CA CYS A 145 2.84 0.58 8.85
C CYS A 145 1.45 0.63 8.22
N PHE A 146 0.45 0.25 9.03
CA PHE A 146 -0.97 0.33 8.72
C PHE A 146 -1.71 1.12 9.80
N THR A 147 -2.96 1.52 9.56
CA THR A 147 -3.81 2.15 10.58
C THR A 147 -5.18 1.49 10.61
N LYS A 148 -5.80 1.42 11.79
CA LYS A 148 -7.21 1.01 11.92
C LYS A 148 -8.17 2.15 11.51
N ASN A 149 -7.67 3.38 11.40
CA ASN A 149 -8.46 4.56 11.09
C ASN A 149 -8.52 4.78 9.57
N ILE A 150 -9.60 4.31 8.92
CA ILE A 150 -9.76 4.44 7.46
C ILE A 150 -9.69 5.88 6.98
N ASP A 151 -10.17 6.84 7.78
CA ASP A 151 -10.13 8.27 7.46
C ASP A 151 -8.71 8.84 7.40
N ILE A 152 -7.77 8.24 8.12
CA ILE A 152 -6.34 8.59 8.01
C ILE A 152 -5.78 8.04 6.70
N ALA A 153 -6.09 6.80 6.35
CA ALA A 153 -5.67 6.21 5.09
C ALA A 153 -6.25 6.98 3.88
N GLU A 154 -7.52 7.40 3.94
CA GLU A 154 -8.14 8.27 2.94
C GLU A 154 -7.36 9.58 2.76
N GLN A 155 -7.03 10.27 3.86
CA GLN A 155 -6.25 11.51 3.79
C GLN A 155 -4.88 11.29 3.13
N TYR A 156 -4.19 10.18 3.42
CA TYR A 156 -2.91 9.86 2.77
C TYR A 156 -3.08 9.61 1.26
N ALA A 157 -4.16 8.92 0.87
CA ALA A 157 -4.49 8.65 -0.52
C ALA A 157 -4.80 9.94 -1.30
N ASP A 158 -5.67 10.79 -0.74
CA ASP A 158 -6.05 12.08 -1.33
C ASP A 158 -4.84 13.01 -1.46
N PHE A 159 -4.01 13.09 -0.42
CA PHE A 159 -2.80 13.92 -0.47
C PHE A 159 -1.79 13.39 -1.49
N SER A 160 -1.71 12.07 -1.68
CA SER A 160 -0.89 11.47 -2.75
C SER A 160 -1.37 11.90 -4.14
N GLN A 161 -2.69 11.82 -4.39
CA GLN A 161 -3.29 12.22 -5.66
C GLN A 161 -3.16 13.72 -5.92
N ARG A 162 -3.32 14.55 -4.88
CA ARG A 162 -3.17 16.01 -4.97
C ARG A 162 -1.79 16.42 -5.46
N ARG A 163 -0.74 15.71 -5.03
CA ARG A 163 0.66 15.97 -5.40
C ARG A 163 1.07 15.39 -6.75
N VAL A 164 0.45 14.28 -7.15
CA VAL A 164 0.70 13.65 -8.46
C VAL A 164 -0.62 13.47 -9.20
N PRO A 165 -1.15 14.52 -9.85
CA PRO A 165 -2.48 14.47 -10.48
C PRO A 165 -2.64 13.39 -11.55
N ALA A 166 -1.55 12.97 -12.20
CA ALA A 166 -1.56 11.89 -13.18
C ALA A 166 -1.78 10.50 -12.55
N GLU A 167 -1.45 10.36 -11.27
CA GLU A 167 -1.55 9.11 -10.52
C GLU A 167 -2.80 9.11 -9.62
N GLU A 168 -3.47 7.97 -9.56
CA GLU A 168 -4.67 7.83 -8.74
C GLU A 168 -4.31 7.56 -7.26
N GLY A 169 -5.00 8.23 -6.33
CA GLY A 169 -4.93 7.90 -4.92
C GLY A 169 -5.81 6.68 -4.62
N ALA A 170 -5.35 5.81 -3.72
CA ALA A 170 -6.12 4.65 -3.29
C ALA A 170 -5.87 4.28 -1.82
N VAL A 171 -6.83 3.56 -1.26
CA VAL A 171 -6.75 2.93 0.06
C VAL A 171 -6.71 1.43 -0.12
N LEU A 172 -5.63 0.81 0.34
CA LEU A 172 -5.51 -0.63 0.49
C LEU A 172 -6.00 -1.01 1.89
N SER A 173 -6.85 -2.03 1.96
CA SER A 173 -7.41 -2.55 3.22
C SER A 173 -7.16 -4.04 3.35
N PHE A 174 -6.77 -4.47 4.55
CA PHE A 174 -6.54 -5.85 4.96
C PHE A 174 -7.59 -6.26 6.00
N ALA A 175 -8.08 -7.49 5.91
CA ALA A 175 -8.71 -8.15 7.06
C ALA A 175 -7.68 -9.09 7.69
N VAL A 176 -7.10 -8.65 8.80
CA VAL A 176 -6.03 -9.36 9.51
C VAL A 176 -6.63 -10.24 10.61
N PRO A 177 -6.31 -11.54 10.69
CA PRO A 177 -6.71 -12.40 11.81
C PRO A 177 -6.37 -11.75 13.15
N THR A 178 -7.30 -11.81 14.11
CA THR A 178 -7.10 -11.20 15.42
C THR A 178 -5.94 -11.86 16.16
N GLU A 179 -5.76 -13.16 15.96
CA GLU A 179 -4.67 -13.95 16.52
C GLU A 179 -3.29 -13.43 16.11
N LEU A 180 -3.17 -12.90 14.88
CA LEU A 180 -1.92 -12.35 14.37
C LEU A 180 -1.58 -11.00 15.03
N VAL A 181 -2.57 -10.34 15.61
CA VAL A 181 -2.40 -9.04 16.28
C VAL A 181 -2.51 -9.12 17.80
N ASP A 182 -2.85 -10.28 18.36
CA ASP A 182 -2.96 -10.47 19.81
C ASP A 182 -1.60 -10.34 20.50
N GLU A 183 -0.53 -10.87 19.90
CA GLU A 183 0.85 -10.74 20.40
C GLU A 183 1.49 -9.40 19.99
N HIS A 184 0.90 -8.29 20.44
CA HIS A 184 1.42 -6.94 20.20
C HIS A 184 1.98 -6.30 21.47
N ARG A 185 2.82 -5.28 21.26
CA ARG A 185 3.12 -4.30 22.29
C ARG A 185 2.45 -2.98 21.95
N GLU A 186 1.93 -2.32 22.98
CA GLU A 186 1.43 -0.96 22.87
C GLU A 186 2.47 0.03 23.40
N ILE A 187 2.60 1.18 22.74
CA ILE A 187 3.48 2.26 23.20
C ILE A 187 2.77 3.61 23.13
N PHE A 188 2.61 4.23 24.30
CA PHE A 188 1.96 5.53 24.46
C PHE A 188 2.70 6.39 25.49
N GLY A 189 2.27 7.65 25.63
CA GLY A 189 2.79 8.56 26.65
C GLY A 189 4.29 8.85 26.49
N ARG A 190 5.04 8.80 27.60
CA ARG A 190 6.46 9.20 27.64
C ARG A 190 7.37 8.27 26.84
N ASP A 191 7.10 6.97 26.83
CA ASP A 191 7.92 6.02 26.09
C ASP A 191 7.74 6.22 24.58
N TRP A 192 6.52 6.46 24.11
CA TRP A 192 6.26 6.84 22.72
C TRP A 192 7.03 8.12 22.35
N GLN A 193 7.00 9.15 23.21
CA GLN A 193 7.75 10.39 22.97
C GLN A 193 9.25 10.13 22.84
N ARG A 194 9.82 9.31 23.74
CA ARG A 194 11.26 8.98 23.73
C ARG A 194 11.64 8.13 22.52
N LEU A 195 10.83 7.16 22.13
CA LEU A 195 11.08 6.32 20.96
C LEU A 195 10.98 7.12 19.66
N LEU A 196 9.93 7.94 19.52
CA LEU A 196 9.75 8.82 18.37
C LEU A 196 10.89 9.84 18.26
N TRP A 197 11.32 10.42 19.39
CA TRP A 197 12.48 11.29 19.46
C TRP A 197 13.76 10.58 18.98
N TRP A 198 14.00 9.36 19.44
CA TRP A 198 15.14 8.57 18.97
C TRP A 198 15.02 8.22 17.48
N ALA A 199 13.83 7.94 16.96
CA ALA A 199 13.62 7.54 15.57
C ALA A 199 13.76 8.72 14.58
N ARG A 200 13.18 9.88 14.91
CA ARG A 200 13.02 11.03 13.99
C ARG A 200 13.75 12.29 14.44
N GLY A 201 14.22 12.33 15.68
CA GLY A 201 14.94 13.48 16.24
C GLY A 201 16.37 13.63 15.73
N PRO A 202 17.02 14.73 16.12
CA PRO A 202 18.37 15.04 15.66
C PRO A 202 19.37 14.05 16.27
N VAL A 203 20.41 13.71 15.51
CA VAL A 203 21.60 13.03 16.06
C VAL A 203 22.58 14.13 16.46
N ARG A 204 22.68 14.44 17.76
CA ARG A 204 23.59 15.47 18.27
C ARG A 204 24.89 14.87 18.78
N SER A 205 24.85 13.62 19.20
CA SER A 205 25.96 12.84 19.73
C SER A 205 25.93 11.40 19.19
N LEU A 206 27.02 10.66 19.37
CA LEU A 206 27.06 9.22 19.09
C LEU A 206 26.12 8.44 20.02
N ASP A 207 25.89 8.93 21.23
CA ASP A 207 24.98 8.31 22.20
C ASP A 207 23.52 8.40 21.73
N ASP A 208 23.14 9.45 20.99
CA ASP A 208 21.79 9.59 20.41
C ASP A 208 21.48 8.56 19.32
N VAL A 209 22.50 7.90 18.78
CA VAL A 209 22.34 6.81 17.81
C VAL A 209 21.86 5.55 18.51
N GLN A 210 22.26 5.34 19.76
CA GLN A 210 21.91 4.13 20.51
C GLN A 210 20.49 4.22 21.03
N LEU A 211 19.72 3.15 20.80
CA LEU A 211 18.39 3.03 21.39
C LEU A 211 18.54 2.84 22.91
N PRO A 212 17.89 3.66 23.74
CA PRO A 212 17.89 3.46 25.19
C PRO A 212 17.38 2.06 25.54
N ALA A 213 18.09 1.34 26.42
CA ALA A 213 17.76 -0.04 26.78
C ALA A 213 16.30 -0.24 27.26
N SER A 214 15.71 0.79 27.90
CA SER A 214 14.31 0.76 28.33
C SER A 214 13.30 0.70 27.16
N LEU A 215 13.71 1.06 25.96
CA LEU A 215 12.88 1.11 24.75
C LEU A 215 13.12 -0.08 23.80
N THR A 216 14.16 -0.89 24.03
CA THR A 216 14.52 -2.05 23.21
C THR A 216 13.35 -3.01 23.03
N GLN A 217 12.57 -3.23 24.10
CA GLN A 217 11.38 -4.07 24.05
C GLN A 217 10.35 -3.66 22.98
N TYR A 218 10.30 -2.39 22.59
CA TYR A 218 9.36 -1.90 21.58
C TYR A 218 9.87 -2.09 20.16
N THR A 219 11.17 -1.96 19.91
CA THR A 219 11.77 -2.17 18.57
C THR A 219 11.97 -3.65 18.23
N GLU A 220 12.03 -4.50 19.26
CA GLU A 220 12.12 -5.96 19.13
C GLU A 220 10.74 -6.64 19.12
N ALA A 221 9.68 -5.92 19.46
CA ALA A 221 8.32 -6.46 19.43
C ALA A 221 7.93 -6.88 18.00
N PRO A 222 7.37 -8.09 17.79
CA PRO A 222 6.96 -8.53 16.45
C PRO A 222 5.95 -7.58 15.80
N LEU A 223 5.00 -7.09 16.61
CA LEU A 223 4.02 -6.08 16.27
C LEU A 223 4.00 -4.97 17.34
N LEU A 224 4.04 -3.72 16.90
CA LEU A 224 3.95 -2.55 17.76
C LEU A 224 2.75 -1.70 17.37
N ILE A 225 1.95 -1.30 18.36
CA ILE A 225 0.83 -0.35 18.19
C ILE A 225 1.18 0.94 18.93
N GLY A 226 1.10 2.06 18.24
CA GLY A 226 1.35 3.37 18.84
C GLY A 226 0.70 4.50 18.05
N TYR A 227 0.79 5.72 18.56
CA TYR A 227 0.22 6.87 17.86
C TYR A 227 0.98 7.22 16.58
N ILE A 228 0.26 7.76 15.59
CA ILE A 228 0.83 8.38 14.40
C ILE A 228 1.29 9.79 14.78
N CYS A 229 2.55 10.13 14.49
CA CYS A 229 3.07 11.46 14.75
C CYS A 229 2.49 12.50 13.77
N GLY A 230 1.97 13.60 14.31
CA GLY A 230 1.45 14.74 13.54
C GLY A 230 2.50 15.83 13.24
N MET A 231 3.77 15.59 13.55
CA MET A 231 4.86 16.56 13.45
C MET A 231 5.91 16.13 12.42
N ALA A 232 6.47 17.10 11.71
CA ALA A 232 7.48 16.92 10.69
C ALA A 232 8.89 16.75 11.29
N ASP A 233 9.75 16.01 10.58
CA ASP A 233 11.12 15.71 11.01
C ASP A 233 11.93 16.96 11.36
N ASP A 234 11.80 18.02 10.56
CA ASP A 234 12.51 19.28 10.76
C ASP A 234 12.05 20.04 12.00
N LYS A 235 10.77 19.89 12.38
CA LYS A 235 10.25 20.43 13.64
C LYS A 235 10.71 19.60 14.83
N ILE A 236 10.68 18.27 14.70
CA ILE A 236 11.19 17.37 15.75
C ILE A 236 12.68 17.65 15.98
N ALA A 237 13.48 17.79 14.92
CA ALA A 237 14.91 18.11 15.00
C ALA A 237 15.23 19.38 15.81
N ARG A 238 14.28 20.32 15.88
CA ARG A 238 14.40 21.61 16.59
C ARG A 238 13.88 21.59 18.02
N LEU A 239 13.24 20.52 18.50
CA LEU A 239 12.85 20.49 19.91
C LEU A 239 14.10 20.34 20.78
N GLU A 240 13.99 20.73 22.05
CA GLU A 240 15.07 20.53 23.02
C GLU A 240 15.01 19.16 23.70
N SER A 241 13.84 18.52 23.70
CA SER A 241 13.65 17.20 24.30
C SER A 241 12.42 16.50 23.74
N SER A 242 12.34 15.19 24.00
CA SER A 242 11.17 14.36 23.65
C SER A 242 9.86 14.86 24.27
N SER A 243 9.91 15.60 25.38
CA SER A 243 8.70 16.14 26.02
C SER A 243 7.90 17.10 25.13
N GLY A 244 8.56 17.76 24.17
CA GLY A 244 7.92 18.62 23.18
C GLY A 244 7.01 17.85 22.19
N LEU A 245 7.07 16.52 22.19
CA LEU A 245 6.18 15.65 21.41
C LEU A 245 4.85 15.38 22.10
N ALA A 246 4.66 15.85 23.34
CA ALA A 246 3.38 15.73 24.04
C ALA A 246 2.23 16.35 23.23
N GLY A 247 1.19 15.56 22.98
CA GLY A 247 0.02 16.01 22.21
C GLY A 247 0.22 16.06 20.70
N GLN A 248 1.40 15.72 20.17
CA GLN A 248 1.75 15.87 18.75
C GLN A 248 1.33 14.64 17.93
N TYR A 249 0.05 14.28 18.03
CA TYR A 249 -0.54 13.11 17.38
C TYR A 249 -1.38 13.53 16.17
N MET A 250 -1.46 12.65 15.17
CA MET A 250 -2.46 12.80 14.12
C MET A 250 -3.86 12.54 14.70
N LYS A 251 -4.81 13.38 14.33
CA LYS A 251 -6.20 13.32 14.81
C LYS A 251 -7.14 12.80 13.73
N THR A 252 -7.99 11.85 14.07
CA THR A 252 -9.07 11.36 13.20
C THR A 252 -10.12 12.44 12.96
N LYS A 253 -11.10 12.17 12.08
CA LYS A 253 -12.29 13.02 11.87
C LYS A 253 -13.08 13.28 13.17
N ASN A 254 -13.05 12.33 14.11
CA ASN A 254 -13.74 12.42 15.41
C ASN A 254 -12.83 12.95 16.54
N ASP A 255 -11.69 13.58 16.20
CA ASP A 255 -10.69 14.11 17.13
C ASP A 255 -10.03 13.09 18.09
N ALA A 256 -10.21 11.80 17.81
CA ALA A 256 -9.46 10.73 18.48
C ALA A 256 -8.01 10.72 18.00
N ASN A 257 -7.09 10.25 18.85
CA ASN A 257 -5.70 10.05 18.43
C ASN A 257 -5.63 8.85 17.48
N ALA A 258 -5.10 9.05 16.28
CA ALA A 258 -4.91 7.98 15.33
C ALA A 258 -3.75 7.07 15.75
N SER A 259 -3.93 5.77 15.56
CA SER A 259 -2.92 4.76 15.83
C SER A 259 -2.44 4.08 14.55
N GLN A 260 -1.25 3.52 14.61
CA GLN A 260 -0.68 2.67 13.58
C GLN A 260 -0.22 1.33 14.15
N TYR A 261 -0.36 0.31 13.32
CA TYR A 261 0.06 -1.06 13.54
C TYR A 261 1.32 -1.27 12.72
N VAL A 262 2.42 -1.58 13.40
CA VAL A 262 3.74 -1.68 12.81
C VAL A 262 4.26 -3.10 12.93
N PHE A 263 4.20 -3.84 11.82
CA PHE A 263 4.72 -5.20 11.74
C PHE A 263 6.23 -5.13 11.54
N GLN A 264 6.98 -5.51 12.56
CA GLN A 264 8.44 -5.38 12.62
C GLN A 264 9.16 -6.70 12.36
N ALA A 265 8.65 -7.83 12.82
CA ALA A 265 9.30 -9.11 12.62
C ALA A 265 8.97 -9.71 11.24
N THR A 266 9.98 -10.20 10.52
CA THR A 266 9.80 -10.86 9.22
C THR A 266 8.87 -12.07 9.32
N SER A 267 8.85 -12.80 10.44
CA SER A 267 7.93 -13.91 10.68
C SER A 267 6.47 -13.46 10.63
N VAL A 268 6.10 -12.40 11.37
CA VAL A 268 4.73 -11.87 11.38
C VAL A 268 4.37 -11.24 10.04
N GLN A 269 5.32 -10.66 9.32
CA GLN A 269 5.10 -10.17 7.95
C GLN A 269 4.82 -11.32 6.96
N ALA A 270 5.51 -12.44 7.08
CA ALA A 270 5.26 -13.64 6.28
C ALA A 270 3.89 -14.25 6.59
N GLU A 271 3.51 -14.30 7.87
CA GLU A 271 2.18 -14.74 8.30
C GLU A 271 1.07 -13.80 7.81
N LEU A 272 1.28 -12.48 7.88
CA LEU A 272 0.37 -11.49 7.31
C LEU A 272 0.16 -11.76 5.82
N GLN A 273 1.25 -12.00 5.08
CA GLN A 273 1.19 -12.30 3.66
C GLN A 273 0.41 -13.59 3.36
N ALA A 274 0.66 -14.65 4.12
CA ALA A 274 0.01 -15.95 3.92
C ALA A 274 -1.47 -15.93 4.31
N GLN A 275 -1.80 -15.36 5.48
CA GLN A 275 -3.14 -15.44 6.06
C GLN A 275 -4.10 -14.38 5.51
N CYS A 276 -3.59 -13.27 4.96
CA CYS A 276 -4.43 -12.22 4.37
C CYS A 276 -4.63 -12.39 2.86
N ALA A 277 -4.07 -13.43 2.24
CA ALA A 277 -4.32 -13.70 0.83
C ALA A 277 -5.83 -13.92 0.59
N GLY A 278 -6.41 -13.22 -0.40
CA GLY A 278 -7.86 -13.22 -0.65
C GLY A 278 -8.68 -12.27 0.25
N TRP A 279 -8.05 -11.65 1.24
CA TRP A 279 -8.64 -10.71 2.20
C TRP A 279 -8.02 -9.31 2.09
N VAL A 280 -7.80 -8.89 0.84
CA VAL A 280 -7.23 -7.58 0.52
C VAL A 280 -8.10 -6.87 -0.52
N TRP A 281 -8.37 -5.60 -0.27
CA TRP A 281 -9.12 -4.72 -1.15
C TRP A 281 -8.32 -3.47 -1.46
N ILE A 282 -8.46 -2.95 -2.68
CA ILE A 282 -8.02 -1.60 -3.03
C ILE A 282 -9.24 -0.82 -3.47
N ARG A 283 -9.49 0.31 -2.80
CA ARG A 283 -10.52 1.29 -3.18
C ARG A 283 -9.83 2.54 -3.71
N SER A 284 -10.12 2.92 -4.94
CA SER A 284 -9.61 4.17 -5.50
C SER A 284 -10.39 5.37 -5.02
N MET A 285 -9.75 6.53 -4.96
CA MET A 285 -10.36 7.78 -4.52
C MET A 285 -11.08 8.56 -5.64
N ARG A 286 -10.83 8.28 -6.94
CA ARG A 286 -11.53 8.99 -8.04
C ARG A 286 -12.96 8.52 -8.29
N PHE A 287 -13.24 7.27 -7.97
CA PHE A 287 -14.55 6.67 -8.20
C PHE A 287 -15.34 6.66 -6.89
N SER A 288 -16.66 6.85 -6.98
CA SER A 288 -17.61 6.76 -5.85
C SER A 288 -17.31 5.53 -4.97
N PRO A 289 -17.56 5.55 -3.64
CA PRO A 289 -17.30 4.44 -2.70
C PRO A 289 -17.77 3.05 -3.15
N GLU A 290 -18.68 2.98 -4.11
CA GLU A 290 -19.13 1.76 -4.77
C GLU A 290 -18.01 1.04 -5.56
N PHE A 291 -16.91 1.71 -5.93
CA PHE A 291 -15.81 1.13 -6.71
C PHE A 291 -14.68 0.55 -5.84
N THR A 292 -14.97 -0.57 -5.16
CA THR A 292 -13.98 -1.34 -4.40
C THR A 292 -13.51 -2.54 -5.23
N LYS A 293 -12.20 -2.72 -5.41
CA LYS A 293 -11.60 -3.89 -6.09
C LYS A 293 -11.14 -4.92 -5.05
N ARG A 294 -11.53 -6.19 -5.20
CA ARG A 294 -11.06 -7.32 -4.37
C ARG A 294 -10.12 -8.21 -5.19
N PHE A 295 -9.08 -8.73 -4.54
CA PHE A 295 -8.13 -9.66 -5.17
C PHE A 295 -8.34 -11.06 -4.61
N PHE A 296 -8.50 -12.05 -5.49
CA PHE A 296 -8.60 -13.47 -5.13
C PHE A 296 -7.34 -14.18 -5.59
N LEU A 297 -6.87 -15.14 -4.79
CA LEU A 297 -6.08 -16.25 -5.30
C LEU A 297 -7.05 -17.23 -5.97
N LYS A 298 -6.66 -17.71 -7.15
CA LYS A 298 -7.37 -18.82 -7.78
C LYS A 298 -7.14 -20.05 -6.89
N GLU A 299 -8.15 -20.51 -6.19
CA GLU A 299 -8.09 -21.85 -5.61
C GLU A 299 -8.00 -22.83 -6.78
N ASP A 300 -6.95 -23.64 -6.81
CA ASP A 300 -6.86 -24.75 -7.75
C ASP A 300 -8.00 -25.71 -7.42
N ASP A 301 -8.99 -25.74 -8.31
CA ASP A 301 -10.07 -26.73 -8.36
C ASP A 301 -9.45 -28.12 -8.64
N ASN A 302 -8.77 -28.69 -7.65
CA ASN A 302 -8.39 -30.10 -7.62
C ASN A 302 -9.59 -30.94 -7.18
N GLY A 303 -10.68 -30.83 -7.93
CA GLY A 303 -11.81 -31.75 -7.91
C GLY A 303 -11.53 -32.95 -8.80
N GLY A 304 -10.56 -33.79 -8.40
CA GLY A 304 -10.33 -35.08 -9.02
C GLY A 304 -11.43 -36.08 -8.62
N GLU A 305 -12.55 -36.09 -9.33
CA GLU A 305 -13.46 -37.24 -9.29
C GLU A 305 -12.92 -38.34 -10.22
N GLY A 306 -12.14 -39.23 -9.59
CA GLY A 306 -11.73 -40.50 -10.17
C GLY A 306 -12.93 -41.40 -10.42
N SER A 307 -13.23 -41.58 -11.70
CA SER A 307 -14.00 -42.70 -12.23
C SER A 307 -13.42 -44.03 -11.72
N SER A 308 -14.21 -44.76 -10.93
CA SER A 308 -14.04 -46.20 -10.77
C SER A 308 -15.40 -46.87 -10.87
N GLY A 309 -15.64 -47.45 -12.04
CA GLY A 309 -16.83 -48.26 -12.30
C GLY A 309 -16.77 -49.58 -11.54
N GLN A 310 -17.91 -49.99 -11.01
CA GLN A 310 -18.13 -51.38 -10.61
C GLN A 310 -19.44 -51.89 -11.20
N ARG A 311 -19.27 -52.76 -12.20
CA ARG A 311 -20.30 -53.60 -12.80
C ARG A 311 -20.89 -54.52 -11.73
N ARG A 312 -22.23 -54.55 -11.61
CA ARG A 312 -22.97 -55.75 -11.23
C ARG A 312 -24.21 -55.86 -12.12
N GLY A 313 -24.15 -56.81 -13.05
CA GLY A 313 -25.31 -57.37 -13.75
C GLY A 313 -25.45 -58.83 -13.34
N SER A 314 -26.62 -59.13 -12.78
CA SER A 314 -27.44 -60.35 -12.89
C SER A 314 -26.78 -61.70 -13.17
N ASN A 315 -26.89 -62.61 -12.20
CA ASN A 315 -27.69 -63.84 -12.31
C ASN A 315 -28.03 -64.36 -10.91
#